data_AF-A0A961RMZ9-F1
#
_entry.id   AF-A0A961RMZ9-F1
#
_cell.length_a   1.000
_cell.length_b   1.000
_cell.length_c   1.000
_cell.angle_alpha   90.00
_cell.angle_beta   90.00
_cell.angle_gamma   90.00
#
_symmetry.space_group_name_H-M   'P 1'
#
loop_
_entity.id
_entity.type
_entity.pdbx_description
1 polymer ?
#
loop_
_entity_poly.entity_id
_entity_poly.type
_entity_poly.pdbx_seq_one_letter_code
_entity_poly.pdbx_strand_id
1 'polypeptide(L)'
;REMQEEGKGGPPCPYAVLVLGSGGRGESLLAADQDNAIVYAEGAPDGPEDQWFAAMAEKMTMTLHAAGVPLCKGNVMATNPEFRGSLETWKKRIDGWTGRTTPQDLLNVDIFFDLLPVHGDLALGHALFDHAWSKGGPKAVLPRHMAANIAEPPGAFTLFGGLRTENGRLDLKAYGLFAVVAAARVMALAHDIPVHSTRARIEGLISREIGNAGDLKSVLSAHAVLLNLMLHQQSRDLDAGLKPTNAVNVNMLDANQKEALKTALKQVASVPSMARGLM
;
A
#
# COMPACT_ATOMS: atom_id res chain seq x y z
N ARG A 1 -18.71 19.95 7.90
CA ARG A 1 -19.29 21.31 7.81
C ARG A 1 -20.23 21.38 6.61
N GLU A 2 -19.71 21.22 5.39
CA GLU A 2 -20.52 21.21 4.16
C GLU A 2 -21.76 20.29 4.23
N MET A 3 -21.62 19.07 4.74
CA MET A 3 -22.75 18.14 4.90
C MET A 3 -23.92 18.74 5.71
N GLN A 4 -23.61 19.52 6.76
CA GLN A 4 -24.63 20.19 7.57
C GLN A 4 -25.22 21.39 6.84
N GLU A 5 -24.39 22.18 6.16
CA GLU A 5 -24.81 23.35 5.38
C GLU A 5 -25.74 22.99 4.21
N GLU A 6 -25.56 21.80 3.63
CA GLU A 6 -26.43 21.24 2.59
C GLU A 6 -27.68 20.52 3.14
N GLY A 7 -27.92 20.60 4.45
CA GLY A 7 -29.10 19.99 5.07
C GLY A 7 -29.05 18.47 5.22
N LYS A 8 -27.88 17.83 5.02
CA LYS A 8 -27.70 16.37 5.23
C LYS A 8 -27.48 15.99 6.70
N GLY A 9 -27.34 16.97 7.60
CA GLY A 9 -27.14 16.75 9.03
C GLY A 9 -25.74 16.25 9.39
N GLY A 10 -25.61 15.74 10.62
CA GLY A 10 -24.39 15.08 11.11
C GLY A 10 -24.26 13.63 10.62
N PRO A 11 -23.12 12.97 10.89
CA PRO A 11 -22.96 11.55 10.57
C PRO A 11 -24.06 10.73 11.28
N PRO A 12 -24.71 9.78 10.58
CA PRO A 12 -25.85 9.03 11.12
C PRO A 12 -25.45 8.02 12.20
N CYS A 13 -24.19 7.56 12.21
CA CYS A 13 -23.60 6.71 13.22
C CYS A 13 -22.09 6.96 13.33
N PRO A 14 -21.39 6.42 14.36
CA PRO A 14 -19.93 6.50 14.44
C PRO A 14 -19.26 5.91 13.18
N TYR A 15 -18.16 6.51 12.76
CA TYR A 15 -17.44 6.12 11.55
C TYR A 15 -15.95 6.41 11.68
N ALA A 16 -15.14 5.78 10.83
CA ALA A 16 -13.73 6.10 10.65
C ALA A 16 -13.37 6.23 9.17
N VAL A 17 -12.52 7.20 8.86
CA VAL A 17 -11.81 7.29 7.57
C VAL A 17 -10.50 6.54 7.70
N LEU A 18 -10.22 5.72 6.69
CA LEU A 18 -9.02 4.92 6.57
C LEU A 18 -8.20 5.41 5.38
N VAL A 19 -6.89 5.46 5.54
CA VAL A 19 -5.94 5.55 4.42
C VAL A 19 -5.41 4.15 4.15
N LEU A 20 -5.32 3.77 2.87
CA LEU A 20 -4.90 2.44 2.45
C LEU A 20 -3.55 2.50 1.72
N GLY A 21 -3.01 1.34 1.35
CA GLY A 21 -1.85 1.24 0.49
C GLY A 21 -0.64 2.05 0.99
N SER A 22 -0.01 2.82 0.09
CA SER A 22 1.21 3.55 0.44
C SER A 22 1.02 4.58 1.56
N GLY A 23 -0.15 5.20 1.64
CA GLY A 23 -0.46 6.17 2.69
C GLY A 23 -0.59 5.52 4.05
N GLY A 24 -1.26 4.37 4.12
CA GLY A 24 -1.42 3.64 5.38
C GLY A 24 -0.11 3.02 5.90
N ARG A 25 0.84 2.71 5.02
CA ARG A 25 2.21 2.33 5.41
C ARG A 25 3.10 3.50 5.85
N GLY A 26 2.67 4.75 5.65
CA GLY A 26 3.52 5.93 5.86
C GLY A 26 4.62 6.09 4.80
N GLU A 27 4.38 5.60 3.58
CA GLU A 27 5.36 5.51 2.49
C GLU A 27 4.92 6.30 1.24
N SER A 28 3.89 7.16 1.37
CA SER A 28 3.49 8.07 0.30
C SER A 28 4.57 9.11 0.03
N LEU A 29 5.02 9.17 -1.21
CA LEU A 29 5.89 10.23 -1.71
C LEU A 29 5.04 11.33 -2.39
N LEU A 30 5.67 12.19 -3.19
CA LEU A 30 5.03 13.37 -3.80
C LEU A 30 4.19 13.04 -5.05
N ALA A 31 4.28 11.81 -5.56
CA ALA A 31 3.45 11.30 -6.66
C ALA A 31 2.30 10.39 -6.16
N ALA A 32 1.89 10.53 -4.90
CA ALA A 32 0.82 9.73 -4.31
C ALA A 32 -0.56 10.05 -4.92
N ASP A 33 -1.43 9.04 -4.96
CA ASP A 33 -2.85 9.15 -5.26
C ASP A 33 -3.71 8.86 -4.02
N GLN A 34 -5.02 9.05 -4.16
CA GLN A 34 -5.97 8.86 -3.06
C GLN A 34 -6.36 7.38 -2.90
N ASP A 35 -5.76 6.70 -1.94
CA ASP A 35 -6.20 5.38 -1.49
C ASP A 35 -6.92 5.52 -0.14
N ASN A 36 -8.25 5.53 -0.13
CA ASN A 36 -9.04 5.74 1.08
C ASN A 36 -10.29 4.86 1.18
N ALA A 37 -10.74 4.63 2.41
CA ALA A 37 -11.96 3.89 2.72
C ALA A 37 -12.72 4.50 3.90
N ILE A 38 -14.00 4.16 4.04
CA ILE A 38 -14.81 4.52 5.21
C ILE A 38 -15.42 3.25 5.83
N VAL A 39 -15.26 3.10 7.14
CA VAL A 39 -16.01 2.14 7.95
C VAL A 39 -16.99 2.88 8.84
N TYR A 40 -18.22 2.42 8.93
CA TYR A 40 -19.23 2.95 9.86
C TYR A 40 -19.78 1.87 10.79
N ALA A 41 -20.32 2.26 11.94
CA ALA A 41 -20.70 1.32 12.99
C ALA A 41 -21.80 0.36 12.53
N GLU A 42 -22.82 0.87 11.84
CA GLU A 42 -24.01 0.14 11.44
C GLU A 42 -24.64 0.71 10.16
N GLY A 43 -25.41 -0.13 9.47
CA GLY A 43 -26.06 0.23 8.20
C GLY A 43 -25.95 -0.91 7.18
N ALA A 44 -26.89 -0.93 6.25
CA ALA A 44 -26.89 -1.84 5.12
C ALA A 44 -26.29 -1.17 3.87
N PRO A 45 -25.69 -1.95 2.94
CA PRO A 45 -25.37 -1.43 1.60
C PRO A 45 -26.60 -0.75 0.98
N ASP A 46 -26.38 0.39 0.33
CA ASP A 46 -27.42 1.25 -0.26
C ASP A 46 -28.48 1.81 0.73
N GLY A 47 -28.33 1.55 2.03
CA GLY A 47 -29.18 2.10 3.09
C GLY A 47 -28.93 3.58 3.35
N PRO A 48 -29.73 4.21 4.25
CA PRO A 48 -29.61 5.65 4.52
C PRO A 48 -28.24 6.04 5.08
N GLU A 49 -27.60 5.18 5.90
CA GLU A 49 -26.24 5.42 6.39
C GLU A 49 -25.23 5.40 5.23
N ASP A 50 -25.31 4.40 4.36
CA ASP A 50 -24.39 4.26 3.24
C ASP A 50 -24.50 5.44 2.26
N GLN A 51 -25.72 5.89 1.96
CA GLN A 51 -25.97 7.05 1.10
C GLN A 51 -25.41 8.34 1.71
N TRP A 52 -25.52 8.51 3.03
CA TRP A 52 -24.92 9.65 3.72
C TRP A 52 -23.39 9.61 3.62
N PHE A 53 -22.77 8.45 3.88
CA PHE A 53 -21.32 8.31 3.77
C PHE A 53 -20.81 8.35 2.32
N ALA A 54 -21.63 7.96 1.34
CA ALA A 54 -21.32 8.14 -0.08
C ALA A 54 -21.17 9.62 -0.42
N ALA A 55 -22.13 10.45 0.00
CA ALA A 55 -22.08 11.89 -0.18
C ALA A 55 -20.90 12.53 0.54
N MET A 56 -20.58 12.07 1.76
CA MET A 56 -19.38 12.52 2.47
C MET A 56 -18.10 12.13 1.71
N ALA A 57 -18.03 10.91 1.19
CA ALA A 57 -16.88 10.41 0.45
C ALA A 57 -16.64 11.21 -0.84
N GLU A 58 -17.69 11.56 -1.58
CA GLU A 58 -17.57 12.43 -2.77
C GLU A 58 -16.93 13.77 -2.43
N LYS A 59 -17.40 14.42 -1.36
CA LYS A 59 -16.85 15.71 -0.91
C LYS A 59 -15.39 15.60 -0.47
N MET A 60 -15.07 14.57 0.33
CA MET A 60 -13.71 14.30 0.77
C MET A 60 -12.78 14.10 -0.42
N THR A 61 -13.16 13.23 -1.37
CA THR A 61 -12.38 12.92 -2.56
C THR A 61 -12.16 14.16 -3.43
N MET A 62 -13.19 14.98 -3.63
CA MET A 62 -13.07 16.21 -4.42
C MET A 62 -12.25 17.29 -3.71
N THR A 63 -12.31 17.37 -2.38
CA THR A 63 -11.46 18.27 -1.58
C THR A 63 -9.99 17.88 -1.71
N LEU A 64 -9.67 16.60 -1.56
CA LEU A 64 -8.31 16.08 -1.76
C LEU A 64 -7.82 16.31 -3.19
N HIS A 65 -8.71 16.14 -4.18
CA HIS A 65 -8.38 16.41 -5.58
C HIS A 65 -8.05 17.88 -5.82
N ALA A 66 -8.86 18.80 -5.29
CA ALA A 66 -8.61 20.24 -5.35
C ALA A 66 -7.32 20.64 -4.61
N ALA A 67 -6.95 19.92 -3.56
CA ALA A 67 -5.69 20.10 -2.84
C ALA A 67 -4.45 19.50 -3.56
N GLY A 68 -4.62 18.89 -4.73
CA GLY A 68 -3.54 18.36 -5.56
C GLY A 68 -3.26 16.87 -5.40
N VAL A 69 -4.06 16.13 -4.63
CA VAL A 69 -3.95 14.66 -4.54
C VAL A 69 -4.82 14.02 -5.63
N PRO A 70 -4.26 13.44 -6.70
CA PRO A 70 -5.04 12.93 -7.82
C PRO A 70 -5.94 11.76 -7.42
N LEU A 71 -7.05 11.62 -8.15
CA LEU A 71 -7.92 10.44 -8.04
C LEU A 71 -7.13 9.16 -8.30
N CYS A 72 -7.37 8.12 -7.51
CA CYS A 72 -6.74 6.82 -7.72
C CYS A 72 -7.27 6.18 -9.00
N LYS A 73 -6.35 5.84 -9.92
CA LYS A 73 -6.69 5.19 -11.20
C LYS A 73 -7.31 3.81 -11.00
N GLY A 74 -6.99 3.15 -9.88
CA GLY A 74 -7.55 1.86 -9.49
C GLY A 74 -8.92 1.95 -8.80
N ASN A 75 -9.48 3.16 -8.64
CA ASN A 75 -10.75 3.41 -7.97
C ASN A 75 -10.80 2.89 -6.52
N VAL A 76 -9.67 3.00 -5.80
CA VAL A 76 -9.50 2.64 -4.38
C VAL A 76 -9.88 3.85 -3.50
N MET A 77 -11.13 4.27 -3.60
CA MET A 77 -11.63 5.46 -2.88
C MET A 77 -12.99 5.15 -2.27
N ALA A 78 -13.33 5.77 -1.15
CA ALA A 78 -14.59 5.56 -0.45
C ALA A 78 -15.84 5.97 -1.27
N THR A 79 -15.65 6.65 -2.41
CA THR A 79 -16.70 6.89 -3.43
C THR A 79 -17.12 5.59 -4.12
N ASN A 80 -16.22 4.63 -4.23
CA ASN A 80 -16.52 3.27 -4.66
C ASN A 80 -17.14 2.49 -3.47
N PRO A 81 -18.36 1.92 -3.62
CA PRO A 81 -19.01 1.15 -2.56
C PRO A 81 -18.17 -0.01 -2.01
N GLU A 82 -17.21 -0.54 -2.76
CA GLU A 82 -16.31 -1.59 -2.27
C GLU A 82 -15.35 -1.11 -1.16
N PHE A 83 -15.09 0.20 -1.10
CA PHE A 83 -14.24 0.85 -0.10
C PHE A 83 -15.04 1.67 0.91
N ARG A 84 -16.33 1.36 1.06
CA ARG A 84 -17.22 1.95 2.07
C ARG A 84 -18.17 0.89 2.60
N GLY A 85 -18.49 0.91 3.89
CA GLY A 85 -19.42 -0.07 4.45
C GLY A 85 -19.48 -0.06 5.98
N SER A 86 -20.50 -0.73 6.52
CA SER A 86 -20.57 -0.99 7.96
C SER A 86 -19.47 -1.95 8.39
N LEU A 87 -19.15 -1.95 9.68
CA LEU A 87 -18.19 -2.89 10.28
C LEU A 87 -18.53 -4.34 9.89
N GLU A 88 -19.80 -4.72 9.94
CA GLU A 88 -20.27 -6.05 9.55
C GLU A 88 -20.14 -6.31 8.04
N THR A 89 -20.40 -5.32 7.18
CA THR A 89 -20.17 -5.44 5.73
C THR A 89 -18.69 -5.68 5.42
N TRP A 90 -17.80 -4.93 6.07
CA TRP A 90 -16.37 -5.09 5.92
C TRP A 90 -15.85 -6.45 6.41
N LYS A 91 -16.29 -6.92 7.59
CA LYS A 91 -15.94 -8.26 8.08
C LYS A 91 -16.32 -9.36 7.09
N LYS A 92 -17.51 -9.26 6.48
CA LYS A 92 -17.95 -10.21 5.42
C LYS A 92 -17.05 -10.16 4.18
N ARG A 93 -16.62 -8.97 3.75
CA ARG A 93 -15.68 -8.81 2.62
C ARG A 93 -14.34 -9.49 2.95
N ILE A 94 -13.78 -9.20 4.12
CA ILE A 94 -12.53 -9.80 4.60
C ILE A 94 -12.63 -11.32 4.67
N ASP A 95 -13.72 -11.86 5.24
CA ASP A 95 -13.96 -13.31 5.29
C ASP A 95 -14.02 -13.91 3.89
N GLY A 96 -14.65 -13.22 2.94
CA GLY A 96 -14.70 -13.64 1.54
C GLY A 96 -13.33 -13.65 0.86
N TRP A 97 -12.55 -12.58 1.03
CA TRP A 97 -11.22 -12.45 0.41
C TRP A 97 -10.25 -13.50 0.96
N THR A 98 -10.22 -13.66 2.28
CA THR A 98 -9.33 -14.61 2.97
C THR A 98 -9.74 -16.07 2.75
N GLY A 99 -11.02 -16.34 2.47
CA GLY A 99 -11.50 -17.69 2.18
C GLY A 99 -11.33 -18.15 0.73
N ARG A 100 -11.56 -17.28 -0.26
CA ARG A 100 -11.48 -17.64 -1.70
C ARG A 100 -10.10 -17.52 -2.31
N THR A 101 -9.36 -16.47 -1.95
CA THR A 101 -8.00 -16.18 -2.46
C THR A 101 -7.88 -16.13 -3.99
N THR A 102 -8.88 -15.63 -4.71
CA THR A 102 -8.75 -15.34 -6.15
C THR A 102 -7.75 -14.21 -6.39
N PRO A 103 -7.22 -14.00 -7.62
CA PRO A 103 -6.30 -12.89 -7.90
C PRO A 103 -6.84 -11.52 -7.47
N GLN A 104 -8.14 -11.28 -7.66
CA GLN A 104 -8.79 -10.04 -7.20
C GLN A 104 -8.88 -9.97 -5.67
N ASP A 105 -9.16 -11.10 -5.00
CA ASP A 105 -9.19 -11.15 -3.54
C ASP A 105 -7.80 -10.86 -2.95
N LEU A 106 -6.72 -11.40 -3.54
CA LEU A 106 -5.35 -11.14 -3.12
C LEU A 106 -4.96 -9.66 -3.31
N LEU A 107 -5.39 -9.04 -4.43
CA LEU A 107 -5.20 -7.61 -4.64
C LEU A 107 -5.92 -6.77 -3.57
N ASN A 108 -7.16 -7.13 -3.23
CA ASN A 108 -7.91 -6.45 -2.18
C ASN A 108 -7.24 -6.59 -0.82
N VAL A 109 -6.72 -7.78 -0.49
CA VAL A 109 -5.92 -8.04 0.72
C VAL A 109 -4.67 -7.16 0.72
N ASP A 110 -3.92 -7.11 -0.38
CA ASP A 110 -2.69 -6.31 -0.48
C ASP A 110 -2.93 -4.81 -0.22
N ILE A 111 -4.07 -4.29 -0.67
CA ILE A 111 -4.46 -2.89 -0.46
C ILE A 111 -4.93 -2.68 0.99
N PHE A 112 -5.82 -3.55 1.47
CA PHE A 112 -6.53 -3.36 2.72
C PHE A 112 -5.69 -3.68 3.97
N PHE A 113 -4.77 -4.65 3.90
CA PHE A 113 -3.92 -5.02 5.03
C PHE A 113 -2.83 -3.98 5.35
N ASP A 114 -2.81 -2.87 4.61
CA ASP A 114 -2.03 -1.68 4.91
C ASP A 114 -2.91 -0.53 5.45
N LEU A 115 -4.13 -0.80 5.91
CA LEU A 115 -5.03 0.24 6.40
C LEU A 115 -4.46 1.01 7.59
N LEU A 116 -4.76 2.30 7.66
CA LEU A 116 -4.49 3.15 8.82
C LEU A 116 -5.72 4.01 9.10
N PRO A 117 -6.33 3.91 10.30
CA PRO A 117 -7.42 4.81 10.70
C PRO A 117 -6.86 6.21 10.97
N VAL A 118 -7.44 7.25 10.36
CA VAL A 118 -6.90 8.62 10.43
C VAL A 118 -7.90 9.67 10.92
N HIS A 119 -9.19 9.38 10.91
CA HIS A 119 -10.23 10.31 11.35
C HIS A 119 -11.47 9.58 11.84
N GLY A 120 -12.21 10.18 12.78
CA GLY A 120 -13.42 9.60 13.37
C GLY A 120 -13.13 8.68 14.55
N ASP A 121 -13.96 7.64 14.73
CA ASP A 121 -13.81 6.62 15.75
C ASP A 121 -12.79 5.55 15.30
N LEU A 122 -11.52 5.78 15.64
CA LEU A 122 -10.41 4.92 15.24
C LEU A 122 -10.57 3.46 15.72
N ALA A 123 -11.38 3.20 16.75
CA ALA A 123 -11.64 1.85 17.24
C ALA A 123 -12.31 0.98 16.17
N LEU A 124 -13.14 1.55 15.29
CA LEU A 124 -13.73 0.82 14.16
C LEU A 124 -12.68 0.33 13.17
N GLY A 125 -11.70 1.18 12.86
CA GLY A 125 -10.60 0.83 11.98
C GLY A 125 -9.66 -0.21 12.59
N HIS A 126 -9.35 -0.10 13.88
CA HIS A 126 -8.57 -1.12 14.60
C HIS A 126 -9.32 -2.46 14.66
N ALA A 127 -10.62 -2.45 14.93
CA ALA A 127 -11.42 -3.67 14.93
C ALA A 127 -11.43 -4.37 13.56
N LEU A 128 -11.38 -3.62 12.46
CA LEU A 128 -11.21 -4.18 11.13
C LEU A 128 -9.84 -4.79 10.91
N PHE A 129 -8.78 -4.11 11.36
CA PHE A 129 -7.43 -4.64 11.30
C PHE A 129 -7.31 -5.95 12.09
N ASP A 130 -7.82 -5.99 13.31
CA ASP A 130 -7.82 -7.18 14.17
C ASP A 130 -8.59 -8.34 13.53
N HIS A 131 -9.75 -8.06 12.93
CA HIS A 131 -10.53 -9.06 12.20
C HIS A 131 -9.75 -9.59 10.98
N ALA A 132 -9.19 -8.71 10.16
CA ALA A 132 -8.35 -9.07 9.02
C ALA A 132 -7.16 -9.93 9.43
N TRP A 133 -6.48 -9.55 10.51
CA TRP A 133 -5.36 -10.30 11.06
C TRP A 133 -5.78 -11.68 11.57
N SER A 134 -6.91 -11.77 12.27
CA SER A 134 -7.44 -13.06 12.77
C SER A 134 -7.78 -14.05 11.64
N LYS A 135 -8.18 -13.54 10.47
CA LYS A 135 -8.60 -14.34 9.32
C LYS A 135 -7.46 -14.64 8.34
N GLY A 136 -6.53 -13.71 8.20
CA GLY A 136 -5.45 -13.76 7.21
C GLY A 136 -4.05 -14.02 7.77
N GLY A 137 -3.91 -14.10 9.10
CA GLY A 137 -2.63 -14.28 9.79
C GLY A 137 -1.98 -15.66 9.63
N PRO A 138 -1.04 -16.05 10.50
CA PRO A 138 -0.09 -17.15 10.28
C PRO A 138 -0.74 -18.54 10.15
N LYS A 139 -1.94 -18.73 10.69
CA LYS A 139 -2.68 -20.02 10.63
C LYS A 139 -3.50 -20.17 9.36
N ALA A 140 -3.68 -19.11 8.58
CA ALA A 140 -4.44 -19.13 7.34
C ALA A 140 -3.59 -19.66 6.17
N VAL A 141 -4.26 -20.14 5.11
CA VAL A 141 -3.58 -20.47 3.84
C VAL A 141 -3.16 -19.22 3.07
N LEU A 142 -3.75 -18.07 3.41
CA LEU A 142 -3.60 -16.81 2.71
C LEU A 142 -2.13 -16.39 2.50
N PRO A 143 -1.23 -16.39 3.50
CA PRO A 143 0.16 -15.96 3.29
C PRO A 143 0.88 -16.82 2.24
N ARG A 144 0.63 -18.13 2.20
CA ARG A 144 1.19 -19.03 1.19
C ARG A 144 0.69 -18.71 -0.22
N HIS A 145 -0.62 -18.46 -0.36
CA HIS A 145 -1.19 -18.05 -1.65
C HIS A 145 -0.66 -16.68 -2.08
N MET A 146 -0.54 -15.72 -1.17
CA MET A 146 0.05 -14.43 -1.48
C MET A 146 1.52 -14.57 -1.91
N ALA A 147 2.35 -15.33 -1.19
CA ALA A 147 3.75 -15.55 -1.52
C ALA A 147 3.94 -16.16 -2.91
N ALA A 148 3.08 -17.13 -3.27
CA ALA A 148 3.09 -17.77 -4.58
C ALA A 148 2.71 -16.80 -5.73
N ASN A 149 1.96 -15.74 -5.42
CA ASN A 149 1.47 -14.76 -6.38
C ASN A 149 2.24 -13.41 -6.33
N ILE A 150 3.31 -13.30 -5.55
CA ILE A 150 4.18 -12.11 -5.60
C ILE A 150 4.77 -12.03 -7.01
N ALA A 151 4.46 -10.94 -7.72
CA ALA A 151 5.00 -10.69 -9.04
C ALA A 151 6.53 -10.57 -9.00
N GLU A 152 7.19 -11.29 -9.88
CA GLU A 152 8.63 -11.10 -10.09
C GLU A 152 8.88 -9.72 -10.69
N PRO A 153 9.78 -8.90 -10.13
CA PRO A 153 10.09 -7.61 -10.70
C PRO A 153 10.65 -7.79 -12.11
N PRO A 154 10.29 -6.92 -13.07
CA PRO A 154 10.88 -6.95 -14.39
C PRO A 154 12.40 -6.79 -14.28
N GLY A 155 13.16 -7.52 -15.11
CA GLY A 155 14.61 -7.44 -15.09
C GLY A 155 15.09 -6.01 -15.39
N ALA A 156 15.65 -5.33 -14.39
CA ALA A 156 16.08 -3.93 -14.52
C ALA A 156 17.33 -3.73 -15.39
N PHE A 157 17.99 -4.81 -15.80
CA PHE A 157 19.26 -4.78 -16.52
C PHE A 157 19.12 -5.21 -17.98
N THR A 158 19.89 -4.57 -18.86
CA THR A 158 20.12 -5.01 -20.24
C THR A 158 21.14 -6.15 -20.27
N LEU A 159 21.29 -6.80 -21.43
CA LEU A 159 22.28 -7.88 -21.62
C LEU A 159 23.73 -7.45 -21.31
N PHE A 160 24.03 -6.15 -21.42
CA PHE A 160 25.35 -5.58 -21.13
C PHE A 160 25.45 -4.93 -19.74
N GLY A 161 24.49 -5.18 -18.84
CA GLY A 161 24.51 -4.67 -17.46
C GLY A 161 24.12 -3.19 -17.30
N GLY A 162 23.63 -2.54 -18.36
CA GLY A 162 23.02 -1.21 -18.29
C GLY A 162 21.61 -1.25 -17.68
N LEU A 163 21.09 -0.12 -17.21
CA LEU A 163 19.71 -0.04 -16.70
C LEU A 163 18.71 0.07 -17.86
N ARG A 164 17.57 -0.62 -17.78
CA ARG A 164 16.49 -0.52 -18.76
C ARG A 164 15.69 0.75 -18.54
N THR A 165 15.94 1.77 -19.35
CA THR A 165 15.27 3.06 -19.24
C THR A 165 14.33 3.34 -20.38
N GLU A 166 13.25 4.03 -20.10
CA GLU A 166 12.42 4.71 -21.10
C GLU A 166 12.70 6.22 -21.01
N ASN A 167 13.14 6.83 -22.11
CA ASN A 167 13.54 8.25 -22.15
C ASN A 167 14.54 8.65 -21.04
N GLY A 168 15.49 7.76 -20.72
CA GLY A 168 16.49 7.97 -19.67
C GLY A 168 15.97 7.79 -18.24
N ARG A 169 14.69 7.43 -18.05
CA ARG A 169 14.10 7.17 -16.74
C ARG A 169 13.82 5.69 -16.49
N LEU A 170 13.92 5.27 -15.23
CA LEU A 170 13.58 3.93 -14.74
C LEU A 170 12.51 4.03 -13.66
N ASP A 171 11.37 3.35 -13.82
CA ASP A 171 10.31 3.29 -12.81
C ASP A 171 10.74 2.42 -11.61
N LEU A 172 11.16 3.06 -10.52
CA LEU A 172 11.66 2.35 -9.35
C LEU A 172 10.54 1.65 -8.56
N LYS A 173 9.29 2.08 -8.74
CA LYS A 173 8.14 1.42 -8.12
C LYS A 173 7.90 0.07 -8.78
N ALA A 174 7.83 0.06 -10.10
CA ALA A 174 7.63 -1.14 -10.91
C ALA A 174 8.80 -2.13 -10.82
N TYR A 175 10.03 -1.65 -10.90
CA TYR A 175 11.22 -2.51 -10.98
C TYR A 175 11.77 -2.96 -9.61
N GLY A 176 11.20 -2.50 -8.49
CA GLY A 176 11.69 -2.90 -7.17
C GLY A 176 10.69 -2.75 -6.04
N LEU A 177 10.14 -1.55 -5.85
CA LEU A 177 9.39 -1.25 -4.62
C LEU A 177 8.17 -2.15 -4.43
N PHE A 178 7.42 -2.45 -5.50
CA PHE A 178 6.24 -3.33 -5.40
C PHE A 178 6.59 -4.72 -4.83
N ALA A 179 7.67 -5.34 -5.31
CA ALA A 179 8.09 -6.67 -4.85
C ALA A 179 8.52 -6.65 -3.38
N VAL A 180 9.23 -5.60 -2.95
CA VAL A 180 9.65 -5.42 -1.56
C VAL A 180 8.45 -5.28 -0.62
N VAL A 181 7.50 -4.41 -0.97
CA VAL A 181 6.29 -4.15 -0.17
C VAL A 181 5.45 -5.43 -0.07
N ALA A 182 5.22 -6.13 -1.19
CA ALA A 182 4.43 -7.36 -1.20
C ALA A 182 5.07 -8.45 -0.34
N ALA A 183 6.38 -8.69 -0.50
CA ALA A 183 7.11 -9.67 0.30
C ALA A 183 7.12 -9.34 1.79
N ALA A 184 7.38 -8.08 2.15
CA ALA A 184 7.38 -7.66 3.55
C ALA A 184 6.00 -7.89 4.20
N ARG A 185 4.91 -7.58 3.50
CA ARG A 185 3.53 -7.84 3.97
C ARG A 185 3.29 -9.32 4.22
N VAL A 186 3.61 -10.14 3.23
CA VAL A 186 3.37 -11.59 3.28
C VAL A 186 4.19 -12.26 4.37
N MET A 187 5.48 -11.91 4.50
CA MET A 187 6.33 -12.42 5.57
C MET A 187 5.83 -11.96 6.94
N ALA A 188 5.42 -10.71 7.10
CA ALA A 188 4.84 -10.23 8.36
C ALA A 188 3.55 -10.98 8.74
N LEU A 189 2.68 -11.26 7.76
CA LEU A 189 1.46 -12.04 7.97
C LEU A 189 1.76 -13.49 8.37
N ALA A 190 2.67 -14.15 7.64
CA ALA A 190 3.05 -15.53 7.91
C ALA A 190 3.68 -15.74 9.29
N HIS A 191 4.29 -14.68 9.84
CA HIS A 191 5.04 -14.74 11.08
C HIS A 191 4.43 -13.94 12.23
N ASP A 192 3.18 -13.48 12.11
CA ASP A 192 2.47 -12.77 13.19
C ASP A 192 3.17 -11.46 13.63
N ILE A 193 3.50 -10.60 12.68
CA ILE A 193 4.09 -9.27 12.92
C ILE A 193 3.07 -8.17 12.51
N PRO A 194 2.14 -7.78 13.40
CA PRO A 194 1.00 -6.92 13.09
C PRO A 194 1.38 -5.42 13.01
N VAL A 195 2.21 -5.06 12.04
CA VAL A 195 2.64 -3.68 11.77
C VAL A 195 2.45 -3.31 10.30
N HIS A 196 2.27 -2.02 10.01
CA HIS A 196 1.91 -1.53 8.67
C HIS A 196 3.11 -1.22 7.77
N SER A 197 4.11 -0.47 8.26
CA SER A 197 5.21 -0.03 7.41
C SER A 197 6.08 -1.20 6.93
N THR A 198 6.53 -1.13 5.67
CA THR A 198 7.43 -2.13 5.07
C THR A 198 8.71 -2.28 5.90
N ARG A 199 9.24 -1.14 6.38
CA ARG A 199 10.41 -1.11 7.26
C ARG A 199 10.16 -1.88 8.57
N ALA A 200 9.10 -1.55 9.30
CA ALA A 200 8.81 -2.18 10.59
C ALA A 200 8.53 -3.69 10.44
N ARG A 201 7.91 -4.10 9.33
CA ARG A 201 7.70 -5.51 8.99
C ARG A 201 9.03 -6.26 8.88
N ILE A 202 9.98 -5.72 8.12
CA ILE A 202 11.29 -6.36 7.95
C ILE A 202 12.12 -6.30 9.24
N GLU A 203 12.08 -5.19 9.99
CA GLU A 203 12.73 -5.09 11.30
C GLU A 203 12.16 -6.11 12.30
N GLY A 204 10.86 -6.37 12.26
CA GLY A 204 10.19 -7.39 13.06
C GLY A 204 10.64 -8.83 12.71
N LEU A 205 10.91 -9.11 11.43
CA LEU A 205 11.46 -10.40 11.01
C LEU A 205 12.88 -10.59 11.57
N ILE A 206 13.71 -9.55 11.47
CA ILE A 206 15.08 -9.56 12.00
C ILE A 206 15.08 -9.76 13.51
N SER A 207 14.24 -9.02 14.25
CA SER A 207 14.20 -9.08 15.72
C SER A 207 13.72 -10.43 16.26
N ARG A 208 12.94 -11.16 15.45
CA ARG A 208 12.45 -12.51 15.74
C ARG A 208 13.31 -13.62 15.14
N GLU A 209 14.47 -13.28 14.57
CA GLU A 209 15.42 -14.22 13.97
C GLU A 209 14.80 -15.08 12.84
N ILE A 210 13.83 -14.51 12.12
CA ILE A 210 13.18 -15.18 10.99
C ILE A 210 13.95 -14.87 9.71
N GLY A 211 14.48 -15.91 9.08
CA GLY A 211 15.27 -15.79 7.85
C GLY A 211 16.69 -15.28 8.08
N ASN A 212 17.41 -14.98 6.99
CA ASN A 212 18.78 -14.50 7.08
C ASN A 212 18.82 -13.00 7.37
N ALA A 213 19.36 -12.61 8.53
CA ALA A 213 19.44 -11.21 8.95
C ALA A 213 20.25 -10.32 7.99
N GLY A 214 21.29 -10.85 7.33
CA GLY A 214 22.09 -10.12 6.34
C GLY A 214 21.29 -9.81 5.08
N ASP A 215 20.51 -10.77 4.60
CA ASP A 215 19.63 -10.58 3.45
C ASP A 215 18.52 -9.58 3.76
N LEU A 216 17.85 -9.70 4.91
CA LEU A 216 16.80 -8.77 5.33
C LEU A 216 17.32 -7.33 5.52
N LYS A 217 18.52 -7.16 6.09
CA LYS A 217 19.18 -5.84 6.16
C LYS A 217 19.51 -5.28 4.79
N SER A 218 19.89 -6.14 3.83
CA SER A 218 20.12 -5.74 2.45
C SER A 218 18.83 -5.27 1.79
N VAL A 219 17.70 -5.94 2.02
CA VAL A 219 16.38 -5.52 1.53
C VAL A 219 15.97 -4.18 2.15
N LEU A 220 16.18 -3.97 3.45
CA LEU A 220 15.94 -2.67 4.10
C LEU A 220 16.77 -1.55 3.48
N SER A 221 18.05 -1.80 3.21
CA SER A 221 18.92 -0.83 2.55
C SER A 221 18.44 -0.53 1.13
N ALA A 222 18.07 -1.54 0.35
CA ALA A 222 17.53 -1.37 -0.99
C ALA A 222 16.24 -0.55 -0.97
N HIS A 223 15.31 -0.87 -0.06
CA HIS A 223 14.07 -0.13 0.14
C HIS A 223 14.32 1.37 0.38
N ALA A 224 15.25 1.69 1.28
CA ALA A 224 15.62 3.07 1.58
C ALA A 224 16.24 3.79 0.37
N VAL A 225 17.11 3.13 -0.38
CA VAL A 225 17.72 3.70 -1.61
C VAL A 225 16.65 4.01 -2.64
N LEU A 226 15.71 3.09 -2.91
CA LEU A 226 14.66 3.29 -3.89
C LEU A 226 13.76 4.49 -3.51
N LEU A 227 13.31 4.53 -2.25
CA LEU A 227 12.48 5.65 -1.75
C LEU A 227 13.21 6.98 -1.81
N ASN A 228 14.48 7.03 -1.42
CA ASN A 228 15.28 8.26 -1.44
C ASN A 228 15.47 8.78 -2.87
N LEU A 229 15.84 7.91 -3.81
CA LEU A 229 16.01 8.30 -5.22
C LEU A 229 14.69 8.80 -5.85
N MET A 230 13.57 8.12 -5.56
CA MET A 230 12.24 8.56 -6.01
C MET A 230 11.88 9.93 -5.44
N LEU A 231 12.04 10.12 -4.12
CA LEU A 231 11.71 11.38 -3.46
C LEU A 231 12.54 12.55 -4.03
N HIS A 232 13.85 12.36 -4.20
CA HIS A 232 14.71 13.38 -4.79
C HIS A 232 14.34 13.69 -6.25
N GLN A 233 14.00 12.68 -7.05
CA GLN A 233 13.54 12.93 -8.42
C GLN A 233 12.22 13.70 -8.42
N GLN A 234 11.26 13.31 -7.59
CA GLN A 234 9.94 13.94 -7.54
C GLN A 234 10.04 15.40 -7.07
N SER A 235 10.92 15.69 -6.11
CA SER A 235 11.20 17.07 -5.69
C SER A 235 11.74 17.90 -6.86
N ARG A 236 12.74 17.37 -7.60
CA ARG A 236 13.29 18.06 -8.77
C ARG A 236 12.26 18.26 -9.89
N ASP A 237 11.40 17.27 -10.10
CA ASP A 237 10.33 17.35 -11.09
C ASP A 237 9.38 18.52 -10.72
N LEU A 238 8.97 18.62 -9.46
CA LEU A 238 8.14 19.72 -8.98
C LEU A 238 8.83 21.08 -9.12
N ASP A 239 10.11 21.19 -8.74
CA ASP A 239 10.89 22.42 -8.89
C ASP A 239 10.99 22.88 -10.36
N ALA A 240 10.99 21.91 -11.29
CA ALA A 240 11.00 22.15 -12.74
C ALA A 240 9.59 22.33 -13.35
N GLY A 241 8.53 22.34 -12.55
CA GLY A 241 7.14 22.43 -13.02
C GLY A 241 6.63 21.17 -13.75
N LEU A 242 7.31 20.03 -13.56
CA LEU A 242 6.93 18.74 -14.12
C LEU A 242 6.06 17.96 -13.13
N LYS A 243 5.18 17.11 -13.67
CA LYS A 243 4.39 16.19 -12.85
C LYS A 243 5.31 15.10 -12.27
N PRO A 244 5.35 14.91 -10.94
CA PRO A 244 6.17 13.87 -10.33
C PRO A 244 5.66 12.47 -10.71
N THR A 245 6.58 11.54 -10.89
CA THR A 245 6.29 10.14 -11.21
C THR A 245 7.15 9.19 -10.35
N ASN A 246 6.99 7.89 -10.53
CA ASN A 246 7.85 6.89 -9.89
C ASN A 246 9.18 6.68 -10.62
N ALA A 247 9.38 7.35 -11.76
CA ALA A 247 10.50 7.11 -12.66
C ALA A 247 11.66 8.08 -12.42
N VAL A 248 12.84 7.54 -12.13
CA VAL A 248 14.07 8.28 -11.82
C VAL A 248 14.93 8.42 -13.07
N ASN A 249 15.40 9.64 -13.36
CA ASN A 249 16.33 9.90 -14.46
C ASN A 249 17.74 9.41 -14.07
N VAL A 250 18.15 8.27 -14.63
CA VAL A 250 19.40 7.61 -14.25
C VAL A 250 20.65 8.35 -14.74
N ASN A 251 20.49 9.28 -15.69
CA ASN A 251 21.58 10.10 -16.21
C ASN A 251 21.90 11.29 -15.30
N MET A 252 21.01 11.62 -14.37
CA MET A 252 21.23 12.65 -13.34
C MET A 252 21.83 12.10 -12.05
N LEU A 253 22.04 10.79 -11.96
CA LEU A 253 22.63 10.15 -10.79
C LEU A 253 24.16 10.21 -10.89
N ASP A 254 24.81 10.56 -9.79
CA ASP A 254 26.26 10.43 -9.68
C ASP A 254 26.68 8.94 -9.66
N ALA A 255 27.99 8.69 -9.72
CA ALA A 255 28.51 7.33 -9.77
C ALA A 255 28.10 6.48 -8.55
N ASN A 256 28.10 7.08 -7.34
CA ASN A 256 27.76 6.39 -6.11
C ASN A 256 26.26 6.06 -6.06
N GLN A 257 25.41 7.02 -6.42
CA GLN A 257 23.96 6.82 -6.53
C GLN A 257 23.61 5.75 -7.55
N LYS A 258 24.31 5.73 -8.69
CA LYS A 258 24.09 4.74 -9.74
C LYS A 258 24.49 3.34 -9.29
N GLU A 259 25.63 3.18 -8.61
CA GLU A 259 26.04 1.89 -8.05
C GLU A 259 25.13 1.44 -6.89
N ALA A 260 24.69 2.37 -6.03
CA ALA A 260 23.70 2.09 -4.99
C ALA A 260 22.37 1.61 -5.60
N LEU A 261 21.88 2.27 -6.65
CA LEU A 261 20.67 1.86 -7.38
C LEU A 261 20.81 0.46 -7.98
N LYS A 262 21.92 0.19 -8.69
CA LYS A 262 22.17 -1.15 -9.25
C LYS A 262 22.23 -2.22 -8.17
N THR A 263 22.88 -1.92 -7.04
CA THR A 263 22.97 -2.85 -5.90
C THR A 263 21.59 -3.12 -5.31
N ALA A 264 20.80 -2.07 -5.08
CA ALA A 264 19.42 -2.19 -4.61
C ALA A 264 18.57 -3.04 -5.57
N LEU A 265 18.63 -2.79 -6.87
CA LEU A 265 17.87 -3.55 -7.88
C LEU A 265 18.25 -5.04 -7.93
N LYS A 266 19.53 -5.37 -7.69
CA LYS A 266 19.95 -6.77 -7.58
C LYS A 266 19.42 -7.43 -6.31
N GLN A 267 19.44 -6.70 -5.18
CA GLN A 267 18.95 -7.20 -3.90
C GLN A 267 17.44 -7.44 -3.91
N VAL A 268 16.65 -6.56 -4.54
CA VAL A 268 15.19 -6.72 -4.61
C VAL A 268 14.76 -7.83 -5.56
N ALA A 269 15.60 -8.20 -6.54
CA ALA A 269 15.28 -9.28 -7.49
C ALA A 269 15.13 -10.66 -6.82
N SER A 270 15.77 -10.90 -5.68
CA SER A 270 15.64 -12.14 -4.91
C SER A 270 14.55 -12.10 -3.83
N VAL A 271 13.85 -10.97 -3.66
CA VAL A 271 12.88 -10.81 -2.57
C VAL A 271 11.66 -11.73 -2.71
N PRO A 272 11.08 -11.94 -3.92
CA PRO A 272 9.98 -12.89 -4.07
C PRO A 272 10.37 -14.34 -3.69
N SER A 273 11.58 -14.78 -4.06
CA SER A 273 12.06 -16.12 -3.69
C SER A 273 12.33 -16.25 -2.19
N MET A 274 12.87 -15.19 -1.57
CA MET A 274 13.02 -15.10 -0.11
C MET A 274 11.69 -15.24 0.60
N ALA A 275 10.66 -14.50 0.17
CA ALA A 275 9.33 -14.59 0.77
C ALA A 275 8.76 -16.01 0.67
N ARG A 276 8.85 -16.66 -0.50
CA ARG A 276 8.40 -18.05 -0.68
C ARG A 276 9.15 -19.05 0.19
N GLY A 277 10.45 -18.84 0.41
CA GLY A 277 11.27 -19.70 1.27
C GLY A 277 10.97 -19.57 2.77
N LEU A 278 10.24 -18.53 3.18
CA LEU A 278 9.87 -18.25 4.57
C LEU A 278 8.40 -18.60 4.90
N MET A 279 7.68 -19.22 3.97
CA MET A 279 6.29 -19.70 4.15
C MET A 279 6.23 -21.16 4.63
#